data_AF-A0AA40KNZ8-F1
#
_entry.id   AF-A0AA40KNZ8-F1
#
_cell.length_a   1.000
_cell.length_b   1.000
_cell.length_c   1.000
_cell.angle_alpha   90.00
_cell.angle_beta   90.00
_cell.angle_gamma   90.00
#
_symmetry.space_group_name_H-M   'P 1'
#
loop_
_entity.id
_entity.type
_entity.pdbx_description
1 polymer ?
#
loop_
_entity_poly.entity_id
_entity_poly.type
_entity_poly.pdbx_seq_one_letter_code
_entity_poly.pdbx_strand_id
1 'polypeptide(L)'
;MLTALMDSRSKAPHEGVPPWRSPSATFSAKKNHFRDPVISSRYTISVQWDHVVPGFPYISETGTLSPESCIFAQFLNIAALLLACCVYIRHRQVSQWQFERGNDLVSKRIVVVTAWCGILSCFGLDILANFQEARVVAAHMIGAMTCFTAGTIYFCLQTHLSRKMVPAVNGRIVVYIRAALSVLTLILTITTILAGYISMLEFQGNVSPPKRVTLLRLTQ
;
A
#
# COMPACT_ATOMS: atom_id res chain seq x y z
N MET A 1 4.28 -38.03 3.28
CA MET A 1 3.98 -39.41 3.73
C MET A 1 4.72 -39.62 5.06
N LEU A 2 4.42 -38.92 6.16
CA LEU A 2 3.17 -38.85 6.94
C LEU A 2 2.85 -40.15 7.71
N THR A 3 3.82 -40.72 8.45
CA THR A 3 3.57 -41.66 9.57
C THR A 3 4.79 -41.78 10.51
N ALA A 4 5.04 -40.76 11.35
CA ALA A 4 6.00 -40.88 12.48
C ALA A 4 5.68 -39.88 13.62
N LEU A 5 4.39 -39.69 13.89
CA LEU A 5 3.89 -38.91 15.03
C LEU A 5 2.86 -39.73 15.80
N MET A 6 3.28 -40.72 16.60
CA MET A 6 2.33 -41.32 17.55
C MET A 6 2.91 -42.15 18.71
N ASP A 7 4.12 -41.90 19.22
CA ASP A 7 4.48 -42.48 20.51
C ASP A 7 5.56 -41.67 21.26
N SER A 8 5.12 -40.74 22.10
CA SER A 8 5.85 -40.32 23.31
C SER A 8 4.98 -39.33 24.09
N ARG A 9 3.94 -39.84 24.75
CA ARG A 9 3.16 -39.08 25.73
C ARG A 9 2.98 -39.93 26.99
N SER A 10 3.98 -39.95 27.87
CA SER A 10 3.84 -40.43 29.25
C SER A 10 5.13 -40.22 30.05
N LYS A 11 5.22 -39.10 30.78
CA LYS A 11 5.72 -38.97 32.17
C LYS A 11 5.97 -37.49 32.50
N ALA A 12 5.12 -36.94 33.37
CA ALA A 12 5.35 -35.66 34.05
C ALA A 12 5.91 -35.93 35.46
N PRO A 13 6.82 -35.08 35.96
CA PRO A 13 6.91 -34.79 37.38
C PRO A 13 6.45 -33.34 37.67
N HIS A 14 5.77 -33.21 38.81
CA HIS A 14 5.26 -31.97 39.39
C HIS A 14 6.38 -31.00 39.78
N GLU A 15 6.41 -29.77 39.24
CA GLU A 15 7.03 -28.60 39.89
C GLU A 15 6.37 -27.27 39.46
N GLY A 16 5.95 -26.46 40.46
CA GLY A 16 6.00 -24.99 40.45
C GLY A 16 4.96 -24.19 39.66
N VAL A 17 3.89 -23.74 40.32
CA VAL A 17 3.01 -22.66 39.83
C VAL A 17 3.72 -21.30 40.00
N PRO A 18 3.85 -20.45 38.96
CA PRO A 18 4.46 -19.11 39.09
C PRO A 18 3.53 -18.10 39.80
N PRO A 19 4.08 -17.08 40.50
CA PRO A 19 3.40 -16.41 41.63
C PRO A 19 2.35 -15.34 41.28
N TRP A 20 1.97 -15.17 40.01
CA TRP A 20 1.09 -14.06 39.61
C TRP A 20 -0.32 -14.48 39.19
N ARG A 21 -0.76 -15.71 39.49
CA ARG A 21 -2.12 -16.17 39.18
C ARG A 21 -3.03 -15.99 40.40
N SER A 22 -3.72 -14.86 40.50
CA SER A 22 -4.85 -14.67 41.41
C SER A 22 -6.14 -15.28 40.84
N PRO A 23 -6.89 -16.12 41.58
CA PRO A 23 -8.19 -16.64 41.15
C PRO A 23 -9.34 -15.64 41.40
N SER A 24 -10.37 -15.75 40.56
CA SER A 24 -11.74 -15.21 40.70
C SER A 24 -11.99 -13.71 40.39
N ALA A 25 -12.47 -13.46 39.17
CA ALA A 25 -13.51 -12.48 38.93
C ALA A 25 -14.49 -13.03 37.87
N THR A 26 -15.74 -13.06 38.27
CA THR A 26 -16.89 -13.72 37.67
C THR A 26 -17.27 -13.20 36.28
N PHE A 27 -17.60 -14.14 35.40
CA PHE A 27 -18.28 -13.96 34.13
C PHE A 27 -19.60 -13.19 34.34
N SER A 28 -19.67 -11.96 33.83
CA SER A 28 -20.94 -11.24 33.63
C SER A 28 -21.18 -11.07 32.14
N ALA A 29 -22.04 -11.93 31.60
CA ALA A 29 -22.54 -11.85 30.25
C ALA A 29 -23.41 -10.60 30.10
N LYS A 30 -22.93 -9.59 29.38
CA LYS A 30 -23.79 -8.57 28.77
C LYS A 30 -23.84 -8.80 27.27
N LYS A 31 -24.86 -9.56 26.85
CA LYS A 31 -25.33 -9.63 25.47
C LYS A 31 -26.17 -8.38 25.18
N ASN A 32 -26.24 -8.01 23.90
CA ASN A 32 -27.02 -6.93 23.24
C ASN A 32 -26.13 -5.69 23.00
N HIS A 33 -25.87 -5.23 21.77
CA HIS A 33 -26.72 -5.22 20.59
C HIS A 33 -25.87 -5.06 19.31
N PHE A 34 -26.25 -5.82 18.31
CA PHE A 34 -25.79 -5.87 16.92
C PHE A 34 -25.65 -4.50 16.24
N ARG A 35 -24.49 -4.23 15.63
CA ARG A 35 -24.29 -3.59 14.30
C ARG A 35 -22.80 -3.27 14.08
N ASP A 36 -22.13 -4.06 13.24
CA ASP A 36 -20.92 -3.61 12.55
C ASP A 36 -21.33 -2.55 11.50
N PRO A 37 -20.54 -1.46 11.37
CA PRO A 37 -19.64 -1.40 10.22
C PRO A 37 -18.20 -1.04 10.65
N VAL A 38 -17.27 -1.86 10.16
CA VAL A 38 -15.85 -2.06 10.52
C VAL A 38 -14.92 -0.83 10.30
N ILE A 39 -15.44 0.38 10.11
CA ILE A 39 -14.60 1.57 9.80
C ILE A 39 -14.75 2.70 10.83
N SER A 40 -15.83 2.74 11.63
CA SER A 40 -16.09 3.88 12.51
C SER A 40 -15.46 3.79 13.91
N SER A 41 -15.23 2.58 14.44
CA SER A 41 -14.86 2.41 15.86
C SER A 41 -13.41 2.77 16.22
N ARG A 42 -12.47 2.71 15.27
CA ARG A 42 -11.04 2.94 15.56
C ARG A 42 -10.71 4.42 15.78
N TYR A 43 -11.34 5.30 15.00
CA TYR A 43 -11.12 6.74 15.09
C TYR A 43 -11.64 7.29 16.42
N THR A 44 -12.81 6.85 16.86
CA THR A 44 -13.44 7.31 18.11
C THR A 44 -12.64 6.91 19.35
N ILE A 45 -12.10 5.69 19.38
CA ILE A 45 -11.25 5.21 20.48
C ILE A 45 -9.92 5.97 20.52
N SER A 46 -9.34 6.27 19.36
CA SER A 46 -8.08 7.03 19.27
C SER A 46 -8.22 8.49 19.73
N VAL A 47 -9.37 9.11 19.46
CA VAL A 47 -9.68 10.50 19.87
C VAL A 47 -10.04 10.60 21.35
N GLN A 48 -10.69 9.58 21.92
CA GLN A 48 -11.07 9.59 23.35
C GLN A 48 -9.93 9.29 24.32
N TRP A 49 -8.79 8.81 23.83
CA TRP A 49 -7.61 8.47 24.64
C TRP A 49 -6.44 9.44 24.46
N ASP A 50 -6.65 10.59 23.79
CA ASP A 50 -5.65 11.66 23.60
C ASP A 50 -4.30 11.22 22.97
N HIS A 51 -4.30 10.11 22.23
CA HIS A 51 -3.08 9.55 21.64
C HIS A 51 -2.72 10.14 20.25
N VAL A 52 -3.57 10.98 19.63
CA VAL A 52 -3.29 11.54 18.30
C VAL A 52 -3.90 12.94 18.14
N VAL A 53 -3.09 13.90 17.69
CA VAL A 53 -3.52 15.19 17.11
C VAL A 53 -4.41 14.86 15.89
N PRO A 54 -5.52 15.57 15.62
CA PRO A 54 -6.40 15.27 14.48
C PRO A 54 -5.74 15.65 13.14
N GLY A 55 -4.72 14.89 12.74
CA GLY A 55 -4.19 14.81 11.40
C GLY A 55 -4.74 13.55 10.73
N PHE A 56 -5.14 13.65 9.46
CA PHE A 56 -5.64 12.53 8.67
C PHE A 56 -4.60 11.38 8.71
N PRO A 57 -4.87 10.25 9.40
CA PRO A 57 -3.88 9.18 9.49
C PRO A 57 -3.63 8.65 8.08
N TYR A 58 -2.39 8.75 7.61
CA TYR A 58 -2.01 8.17 6.33
C TYR A 58 -2.31 6.67 6.37
N ILE A 59 -2.94 6.14 5.32
CA ILE A 59 -3.28 4.71 5.22
C ILE A 59 -2.01 3.84 5.38
N SER A 60 -0.82 4.36 5.01
CA SER A 60 0.48 3.73 5.23
C SER A 60 0.86 3.55 6.70
N GLU A 61 0.37 4.38 7.62
CA GLU A 61 0.67 4.27 9.06
C GLU A 61 -0.20 3.23 9.78
N THR A 62 -1.38 2.90 9.23
CA THR A 62 -2.26 1.85 9.79
C THR A 62 -1.71 0.42 9.61
N GLY A 63 -0.62 0.27 8.88
CA GLY A 63 0.05 -1.01 8.63
C GLY A 63 1.44 -1.11 9.26
N THR A 64 1.70 -0.43 10.38
CA THR A 64 3.04 -0.42 11.01
C THR A 64 3.24 -1.54 12.04
N LEU A 65 2.17 -2.11 12.59
CA LEU A 65 2.23 -3.18 13.58
C LEU A 65 1.74 -4.51 13.01
N SER A 66 2.38 -5.61 13.38
CA SER A 66 1.84 -6.95 13.09
C SER A 66 0.64 -7.22 14.02
N PRO A 67 -0.48 -7.82 13.53
CA PRO A 67 -0.66 -8.51 12.25
C PRO A 67 -1.27 -7.68 11.10
N GLU A 68 -1.71 -6.45 11.36
CA GLU A 68 -2.44 -5.61 10.40
C GLU A 68 -1.61 -5.21 9.17
N SER A 69 -0.31 -4.99 9.39
CA SER A 69 0.69 -4.72 8.36
C SER A 69 0.78 -5.81 7.28
N CYS A 70 0.74 -7.08 7.67
CA CYS A 70 0.82 -8.23 6.75
C CYS A 70 -0.46 -8.37 5.92
N ILE A 71 -1.62 -8.13 6.52
CA ILE A 71 -2.91 -8.20 5.82
C ILE A 71 -2.97 -7.10 4.75
N PHE A 72 -2.56 -5.88 5.09
CA PHE A 72 -2.50 -4.76 4.16
C PHE A 72 -1.55 -5.03 2.99
N ALA A 73 -0.33 -5.52 3.27
CA ALA A 73 0.63 -5.91 2.25
C ALA A 73 0.05 -6.97 1.29
N GLN A 74 -0.66 -7.97 1.83
CA GLN A 74 -1.30 -9.01 1.02
C GLN A 74 -2.34 -8.43 0.06
N PHE A 75 -3.18 -7.51 0.52
CA PHE A 75 -4.16 -6.84 -0.33
C PHE A 75 -3.49 -5.98 -1.41
N LEU A 76 -2.43 -5.25 -1.08
CA LEU A 76 -1.69 -4.46 -2.06
C LEU A 76 -0.97 -5.32 -3.11
N ASN A 77 -0.38 -6.45 -2.71
CA ASN A 77 0.22 -7.41 -3.64
C ASN A 77 -0.82 -8.01 -4.60
N ILE A 78 -2.00 -8.36 -4.09
CA ILE A 78 -3.11 -8.82 -4.94
C ILE A 78 -3.57 -7.71 -5.89
N ALA A 79 -3.68 -6.47 -5.40
CA ALA A 79 -4.03 -5.32 -6.22
C ALA A 79 -2.98 -5.06 -7.32
N ALA A 80 -1.68 -5.17 -7.01
CA ALA A 80 -0.59 -5.05 -7.98
C ALA A 80 -0.69 -6.12 -9.07
N LEU A 81 -0.98 -7.37 -8.72
CA LEU A 81 -1.18 -8.44 -9.69
C LEU A 81 -2.41 -8.18 -10.58
N LEU A 82 -3.54 -7.80 -10.00
CA LEU A 82 -4.76 -7.49 -10.76
C LEU A 82 -4.55 -6.28 -11.68
N LEU A 83 -3.80 -5.28 -11.24
CA LEU A 83 -3.43 -4.12 -12.05
C LEU A 83 -2.53 -4.54 -13.23
N ALA A 84 -1.54 -5.40 -13.00
CA ALA A 84 -0.68 -5.94 -14.07
C ALA A 84 -1.49 -6.72 -15.10
N CYS A 85 -2.44 -7.55 -14.66
CA CYS A 85 -3.40 -8.23 -15.54
C CYS A 85 -4.23 -7.23 -16.36
N CYS A 86 -4.74 -6.17 -15.74
CA CYS A 86 -5.48 -5.11 -16.44
C CYS A 86 -4.62 -4.39 -17.50
N VAL A 87 -3.37 -4.05 -17.15
CA VAL A 87 -2.40 -3.44 -18.09
C VAL A 87 -2.15 -4.36 -19.28
N TYR A 88 -1.95 -5.66 -19.02
CA TYR A 88 -1.71 -6.65 -20.06
C TYR A 88 -2.91 -6.81 -21.01
N ILE A 89 -4.11 -7.01 -20.46
CA ILE A 89 -5.35 -7.12 -21.26
C ILE A 89 -5.50 -5.88 -22.13
N ARG A 90 -5.30 -4.69 -21.55
CA ARG A 90 -5.44 -3.45 -22.28
C ARG A 90 -4.38 -3.27 -23.37
N HIS A 91 -3.14 -3.65 -23.10
CA HIS A 91 -2.09 -3.68 -24.11
C HIS A 91 -2.50 -4.57 -25.29
N ARG A 92 -3.01 -5.78 -25.02
CA ARG A 92 -3.50 -6.70 -26.06
C ARG A 92 -4.65 -6.10 -26.86
N GLN A 93 -5.62 -5.46 -26.21
CA GLN A 93 -6.73 -4.77 -26.89
C GLN A 93 -6.24 -3.67 -27.85
N VAL A 94 -5.31 -2.82 -27.40
CA VAL A 94 -4.77 -1.73 -28.22
C VAL A 94 -3.91 -2.28 -29.37
N SER A 95 -3.08 -3.29 -29.11
CA SER A 95 -2.24 -3.94 -30.12
C SER A 95 -3.08 -4.62 -31.20
N GLN A 96 -4.20 -5.27 -30.84
CA GLN A 96 -5.12 -5.87 -31.80
C GLN A 96 -5.79 -4.80 -32.67
N TRP A 97 -6.33 -3.74 -32.06
CA TRP A 97 -6.93 -2.63 -32.80
C TRP A 97 -5.93 -1.95 -33.76
N GLN A 98 -4.69 -1.79 -33.30
CA GLN A 98 -3.61 -1.24 -34.10
C GLN A 98 -3.32 -2.14 -35.31
N PHE A 99 -3.24 -3.46 -35.11
CA PHE A 99 -3.04 -4.43 -36.18
C PHE A 99 -4.14 -4.35 -37.26
N GLU A 100 -5.41 -4.21 -36.85
CA GLU A 100 -6.55 -4.11 -37.76
C GLU A 100 -6.62 -2.79 -38.55
N ARG A 101 -6.08 -1.69 -38.01
CA ARG A 101 -6.13 -0.36 -38.64
C ARG A 101 -4.82 0.13 -39.25
N GLY A 102 -3.75 -0.65 -39.13
CA GLY A 102 -2.43 -0.29 -39.63
C GLY A 102 -1.65 0.64 -38.69
N ASN A 103 -0.39 0.91 -39.04
CA ASN A 103 0.53 1.67 -38.19
C ASN A 103 0.34 3.20 -38.30
N ASP A 104 -0.48 3.69 -39.22
CA ASP A 104 -0.57 5.12 -39.56
C ASP A 104 -1.24 5.96 -38.47
N LEU A 105 -2.13 5.35 -37.68
CA LEU A 105 -2.87 6.05 -36.62
C LEU A 105 -2.11 6.10 -35.28
N VAL A 106 -1.41 5.01 -34.95
CA VAL A 106 -0.67 4.84 -33.68
C VAL A 106 0.55 3.95 -33.93
N SER A 107 1.73 4.45 -33.56
CA SER A 107 2.96 3.66 -33.62
C SER A 107 2.98 2.53 -32.58
N LYS A 108 3.42 1.33 -33.00
CA LYS A 108 3.71 0.19 -32.12
C LYS A 108 4.58 0.55 -30.92
N ARG A 109 5.54 1.47 -31.11
CA ARG A 109 6.43 1.94 -30.03
C ARG A 109 5.65 2.56 -28.88
N ILE A 110 4.65 3.40 -29.18
CA ILE A 110 3.83 4.06 -28.15
C ILE A 110 3.03 3.02 -27.36
N VAL A 111 2.47 2.02 -28.03
CA VAL A 111 1.69 0.95 -27.39
C VAL A 111 2.55 0.11 -26.43
N VAL A 112 3.78 -0.20 -26.85
CA VAL A 112 4.76 -0.95 -26.03
C VAL A 112 5.26 -0.11 -24.86
N VAL A 113 5.66 1.15 -25.09
CA VAL A 113 6.10 2.07 -24.03
C VAL A 113 4.99 2.25 -22.99
N THR A 114 3.74 2.41 -23.44
CA THR A 114 2.59 2.52 -22.53
C THR A 114 2.48 1.28 -21.63
N ALA A 115 2.60 0.07 -22.19
CA ALA A 115 2.55 -1.16 -21.39
C ALA A 115 3.70 -1.22 -20.36
N TRP A 116 4.92 -0.88 -20.76
CA TRP A 116 6.06 -0.83 -19.85
C TRP A 116 5.88 0.17 -18.71
N CYS A 117 5.34 1.36 -18.98
CA CYS A 117 4.99 2.31 -17.92
C CYS A 117 3.96 1.73 -16.94
N GLY A 118 2.96 0.99 -17.44
CA GLY A 118 1.98 0.32 -16.60
C GLY A 118 2.60 -0.79 -15.73
N ILE A 119 3.46 -1.63 -16.30
CA ILE A 119 4.17 -2.68 -15.55
C ILE A 119 5.12 -2.07 -14.51
N LEU A 120 5.84 -1.01 -14.84
CA LEU A 120 6.71 -0.29 -13.91
C LEU A 120 5.91 0.31 -12.73
N SER A 121 4.70 0.82 -13.01
CA SER A 121 3.79 1.29 -11.96
C SER A 121 3.34 0.14 -11.03
N CYS A 122 3.02 -1.03 -11.58
CA CYS A 122 2.69 -2.23 -10.79
C CYS A 122 3.86 -2.68 -9.91
N PHE A 123 5.08 -2.63 -10.44
CA PHE A 123 6.30 -2.92 -9.67
C PHE A 123 6.50 -1.92 -8.52
N GLY A 124 6.27 -0.63 -8.75
CA GLY A 124 6.28 0.37 -7.68
C GLY A 124 5.24 0.08 -6.59
N LEU A 125 4.05 -0.37 -6.97
CA LEU A 125 2.99 -0.76 -6.02
C LEU A 125 3.36 -2.01 -5.20
N ASP A 126 4.03 -2.98 -5.81
CA ASP A 126 4.58 -4.16 -5.11
C ASP A 126 5.67 -3.76 -4.09
N ILE A 127 6.54 -2.81 -4.43
CA ILE A 127 7.51 -2.26 -3.47
C ILE A 127 6.78 -1.58 -2.30
N LEU A 128 5.76 -0.74 -2.58
CA LEU A 128 4.96 -0.09 -1.53
C LEU A 128 4.29 -1.09 -0.58
N ALA A 129 3.85 -2.23 -1.13
CA ALA A 129 3.20 -3.29 -0.36
C ALA A 129 4.16 -3.97 0.63
N ASN A 130 5.40 -4.24 0.19
CA ASN A 130 6.35 -5.06 0.95
C ASN A 130 7.33 -4.23 1.80
N PHE A 131 7.61 -2.99 1.39
CA PHE A 131 8.51 -2.06 2.10
C PHE A 131 7.70 -0.92 2.73
N GLN A 132 7.33 -1.12 3.99
CA GLN A 132 6.63 -0.11 4.79
C GLN A 132 7.53 1.08 5.09
N GLU A 133 6.93 2.26 5.06
CA GLU A 133 7.57 3.53 5.38
C GLU A 133 8.27 3.48 6.74
N ALA A 134 7.59 2.98 7.78
CA ALA A 134 8.12 2.92 9.14
C ALA A 134 9.37 2.05 9.33
N ARG A 135 9.64 1.11 8.41
CA ARG A 135 10.78 0.18 8.52
C ARG A 135 11.89 0.48 7.53
N VAL A 136 11.54 0.80 6.28
CA VAL A 136 12.51 1.04 5.19
C VAL A 136 12.05 2.21 4.33
N VAL A 137 12.09 3.42 4.89
CA VAL A 137 11.67 4.68 4.23
C VAL A 137 12.25 4.82 2.82
N ALA A 138 13.55 4.55 2.64
CA ALA A 138 14.20 4.69 1.34
C ALA A 138 13.56 3.81 0.25
N ALA A 139 13.31 2.54 0.55
CA ALA A 139 12.65 1.63 -0.39
C ALA A 139 11.19 2.04 -0.62
N HIS A 140 10.49 2.45 0.43
CA HIS A 140 9.11 2.95 0.33
C HIS A 140 9.01 4.16 -0.61
N MET A 141 9.90 5.14 -0.46
CA MET A 141 9.94 6.35 -1.30
C MET A 141 10.28 6.02 -2.75
N ILE A 142 11.22 5.09 -3.00
CA ILE A 142 11.51 4.60 -4.37
C ILE A 142 10.27 3.94 -4.98
N GLY A 143 9.56 3.11 -4.20
CA GLY A 143 8.30 2.48 -4.60
C GLY A 143 7.23 3.50 -4.95
N ALA A 144 7.01 4.48 -4.06
CA ALA A 144 6.05 5.57 -4.24
C ALA A 144 6.32 6.37 -5.52
N MET A 145 7.56 6.84 -5.68
CA MET A 145 7.97 7.63 -6.83
C MET A 145 7.80 6.85 -8.14
N THR A 146 8.18 5.57 -8.14
CA THR A 146 8.04 4.69 -9.31
C THR A 146 6.56 4.45 -9.64
N CYS A 147 5.75 4.10 -8.63
CA CYS A 147 4.32 3.81 -8.77
C CYS A 147 3.57 5.00 -9.37
N PHE A 148 3.69 6.18 -8.76
CA PHE A 148 2.91 7.37 -9.13
C PHE A 148 3.41 8.01 -10.42
N THR A 149 4.73 8.11 -10.62
CA THR A 149 5.28 8.71 -11.84
C THR A 149 4.99 7.84 -13.06
N ALA A 150 5.33 6.54 -13.00
CA ALA A 150 5.06 5.62 -14.11
C ALA A 150 3.55 5.44 -14.35
N GLY A 151 2.74 5.43 -13.28
CA GLY A 151 1.28 5.36 -13.36
C GLY A 151 0.67 6.60 -14.02
N THR A 152 1.18 7.79 -13.72
CA THR A 152 0.75 9.04 -14.38
C THR A 152 1.04 9.01 -15.86
N ILE A 153 2.27 8.65 -16.24
CA ILE A 153 2.66 8.52 -17.65
C ILE A 153 1.77 7.49 -18.36
N TYR A 154 1.51 6.34 -17.71
CA TYR A 154 0.60 5.32 -18.22
C TYR A 154 -0.81 5.88 -18.47
N PHE A 155 -1.42 6.59 -17.51
CA PHE A 155 -2.77 7.15 -17.69
C PHE A 155 -2.84 8.21 -18.79
N CYS A 156 -1.82 9.08 -18.89
CA CYS A 156 -1.73 10.09 -19.94
C CYS A 156 -1.67 9.43 -21.34
N LEU A 157 -0.76 8.47 -21.52
CA LEU A 157 -0.62 7.73 -22.77
C LEU A 157 -1.87 6.91 -23.09
N GLN A 158 -2.46 6.26 -22.09
CA GLN A 158 -3.69 5.51 -22.29
C GLN A 158 -4.88 6.37 -22.67
N THR A 159 -4.98 7.59 -22.16
CA THR A 159 -5.99 8.57 -22.57
C THR A 159 -5.75 9.01 -24.01
N HIS A 160 -4.50 9.23 -24.41
CA HIS A 160 -4.13 9.51 -25.80
C HIS A 160 -4.53 8.37 -26.75
N LEU A 161 -4.17 7.13 -26.43
CA LEU A 161 -4.54 5.94 -27.20
C LEU A 161 -6.07 5.78 -27.26
N SER A 162 -6.75 5.96 -26.13
CA SER A 162 -8.21 5.82 -26.06
C SER A 162 -8.95 6.83 -26.94
N ARG A 163 -8.41 8.06 -27.09
CA ARG A 163 -8.93 9.08 -28.02
C ARG A 163 -8.83 8.63 -29.48
N LYS A 164 -7.70 8.02 -29.87
CA LYS A 164 -7.46 7.53 -31.24
C LYS A 164 -8.34 6.33 -31.61
N MET A 165 -8.82 5.58 -30.61
CA MET A 165 -9.70 4.42 -30.78
C MET A 165 -11.20 4.78 -30.89
N VAL A 166 -11.58 6.05 -30.77
CA VAL A 166 -12.96 6.52 -30.99
C VAL A 166 -13.22 6.71 -32.49
N PRO A 167 -14.39 6.31 -33.04
CA PRO A 167 -15.51 5.62 -32.40
C PRO A 167 -15.42 4.08 -32.49
N ALA A 168 -14.36 3.54 -33.08
CA ALA A 168 -14.28 2.14 -33.49
C ALA A 168 -14.32 1.12 -32.33
N VAL A 169 -13.73 1.45 -31.17
CA VAL A 169 -13.63 0.52 -30.02
C VAL A 169 -14.12 1.15 -28.73
N ASN A 170 -13.88 2.45 -28.54
CA ASN A 170 -14.24 3.15 -27.31
C ASN A 170 -15.38 4.14 -27.54
N GLY A 171 -16.32 4.19 -26.61
CA GLY A 171 -17.29 5.29 -26.51
C GLY A 171 -16.63 6.59 -26.05
N ARG A 172 -17.18 7.74 -26.48
CA ARG A 172 -16.67 9.07 -26.11
C ARG A 172 -16.65 9.31 -24.59
N ILE A 173 -17.64 8.77 -23.87
CA ILE A 173 -17.73 8.87 -22.40
C ILE A 173 -16.51 8.24 -21.72
N VAL A 174 -16.08 7.06 -22.18
CA VAL A 174 -14.91 6.36 -21.62
C VAL A 174 -13.66 7.22 -21.74
N VAL A 175 -13.50 7.93 -22.85
CA VAL A 175 -12.38 8.85 -23.06
C VAL A 175 -12.41 10.01 -22.05
N TYR A 176 -13.57 10.62 -21.83
CA TYR A 176 -13.69 11.71 -20.86
C TYR A 176 -13.39 11.25 -19.43
N ILE A 177 -13.91 10.08 -19.03
CA ILE A 177 -13.62 9.51 -17.71
C ILE A 177 -12.11 9.24 -17.56
N ARG A 178 -11.47 8.64 -18.57
CA ARG A 178 -10.01 8.40 -18.55
C ARG A 178 -9.21 9.69 -18.50
N ALA A 179 -9.65 10.73 -19.22
CA ALA A 179 -9.01 12.04 -19.17
C ALA A 179 -9.13 12.69 -17.79
N ALA A 180 -10.32 12.66 -17.18
CA ALA A 180 -10.54 13.18 -15.83
C ALA A 180 -9.66 12.46 -14.79
N LEU A 181 -9.62 11.11 -14.84
CA LEU A 181 -8.74 10.32 -13.98
C LEU A 181 -7.26 10.65 -14.22
N SER A 182 -6.84 10.81 -15.48
CA SER A 182 -5.46 11.17 -15.81
C SER A 182 -5.05 12.53 -15.27
N VAL A 183 -5.94 13.54 -15.34
CA VAL A 183 -5.69 14.87 -14.78
C VAL A 183 -5.63 14.80 -13.25
N LEU A 184 -6.55 14.06 -12.63
CA LEU A 184 -6.54 13.85 -11.19
C LEU A 184 -5.24 13.19 -10.73
N THR A 185 -4.80 12.11 -11.39
CA THR A 185 -3.54 11.43 -11.03
C THR A 185 -2.33 12.33 -11.24
N LEU A 186 -2.32 13.18 -12.27
CA LEU A 186 -1.25 14.15 -12.48
C LEU A 186 -1.17 15.16 -11.32
N ILE A 187 -2.31 15.73 -10.91
CA ILE A 187 -2.38 16.66 -9.78
C ILE A 187 -1.88 15.97 -8.52
N LEU A 188 -2.40 14.78 -8.20
CA LEU A 188 -1.98 14.03 -7.01
C LEU A 188 -0.48 13.73 -7.02
N THR A 189 0.07 13.32 -8.17
CA THR A 189 1.50 13.01 -8.29
C THR A 189 2.36 14.25 -8.09
N ILE A 190 1.98 15.40 -8.66
CA ILE A 190 2.69 16.67 -8.45
C ILE A 190 2.64 17.04 -6.96
N THR A 191 1.46 16.97 -6.34
CA THR A 191 1.30 17.26 -4.91
C THR A 191 2.20 16.36 -4.06
N THR A 192 2.25 15.05 -4.34
CA THR A 192 3.11 14.10 -3.62
C THR A 192 4.60 14.43 -3.78
N ILE A 193 5.04 14.77 -4.99
CA ILE A 193 6.45 15.13 -5.25
C ILE A 193 6.83 16.42 -4.51
N LEU A 194 5.97 17.44 -4.57
CA LEU A 194 6.21 18.72 -3.89
C LEU A 194 6.20 18.55 -2.37
N ALA A 195 5.22 17.84 -1.83
CA ALA A 195 5.14 17.56 -0.40
C ALA A 195 6.36 16.75 0.08
N GLY A 196 6.78 15.74 -0.68
CA GLY A 196 7.98 14.96 -0.38
C GLY A 196 9.25 15.83 -0.41
N TYR A 197 9.37 16.73 -1.39
CA TYR A 197 10.50 17.66 -1.47
C TYR A 197 10.55 18.62 -0.29
N ILE A 198 9.42 19.24 0.08
CA ILE A 198 9.33 20.14 1.24
C ILE A 198 9.67 19.39 2.53
N SER A 199 9.14 18.18 2.71
CA SER A 199 9.44 17.33 3.87
C SER A 199 10.94 17.07 4.04
N MET A 200 11.64 16.80 2.93
CA MET A 200 13.10 16.59 2.95
C MET A 200 13.88 17.87 3.30
N LEU A 201 13.38 19.05 2.93
CA LEU A 201 14.03 20.33 3.27
C LEU A 201 13.87 20.68 4.75
N GLU A 202 12.69 20.40 5.32
CA GLU A 202 12.36 20.68 6.72
C GLU A 202 12.86 19.58 7.69
N PHE A 203 13.39 18.47 7.17
CA PHE A 203 13.90 17.37 7.98
C PHE A 203 15.20 17.77 8.72
N GLN A 204 15.02 18.32 9.92
CA GLN A 204 16.08 18.57 10.89
C GLN A 204 16.54 17.23 11.50
N GLY A 205 17.55 16.59 10.90
CA GLY A 205 18.14 15.33 11.36
C GLY A 205 18.92 15.45 12.69
N ASN A 206 18.35 16.06 13.72
CA ASN A 206 19.04 16.23 15.00
C ASN A 206 18.87 14.96 15.85
N VAL A 207 19.72 13.96 15.60
CA VAL A 207 19.85 12.78 16.45
C VAL A 207 20.51 13.23 17.76
N SER A 208 19.72 13.77 18.68
CA SER A 208 20.21 14.04 20.04
C SER A 208 20.62 12.69 20.64
N PRO A 209 21.90 12.48 21.04
CA PRO A 209 22.28 11.25 21.70
C PRO A 209 21.42 11.07 22.95
N PRO A 210 20.95 9.84 23.25
CA PRO A 210 20.19 9.62 24.47
C PRO A 210 21.04 10.10 25.65
N LYS A 211 20.48 11.03 26.45
CA LYS A 211 21.11 11.64 27.64
C LYS A 211 21.48 10.64 28.75
N ARG A 212 21.43 9.33 28.47
CA ARG A 212 21.57 8.23 29.44
C ARG A 212 22.94 7.53 29.44
N VAL A 213 23.93 8.03 28.70
CA VAL A 213 25.29 7.44 28.69
C VAL A 213 26.37 8.41 29.21
N THR A 214 26.03 9.68 29.48
CA THR A 214 27.02 10.64 30.03
C THR A 214 27.08 10.63 31.57
N LEU A 215 26.05 10.15 32.27
CA LEU A 215 26.05 10.10 33.74
C LEU A 215 26.84 8.93 34.34
N LEU A 216 27.27 7.94 33.54
CA LEU A 216 28.11 6.83 34.03
C LEU A 216 29.62 7.05 33.80
N ARG A 217 30.04 8.19 33.24
CA ARG A 217 31.47 8.55 33.07
C ARG A 217 31.94 9.70 33.97
N LEU A 218 31.14 10.12 34.94
CA LEU A 218 31.52 11.14 35.93
C LEU A 218 31.57 10.59 37.37
N THR A 219 31.52 9.26 37.55
CA THR A 219 31.60 8.60 38.86
C THR A 219 32.57 7.41 38.90
N GLN A 220 33.67 7.48 38.15
CA GLN A 220 34.86 6.63 38.38
C GLN A 220 36.11 7.48 38.38
#